data_AF-A0A7U7G7G4-F1
#
_entry.id   AF-A0A7U7G7G4-F1
#
_cell.length_a   1.000
_cell.length_b   1.000
_cell.length_c   1.000
_cell.angle_alpha   90.00
_cell.angle_beta   90.00
_cell.angle_gamma   90.00
#
_symmetry.space_group_name_H-M   'P 1'
#
loop_
_entity.id
_entity.type
_entity.pdbx_description
1 polymer ?
#
loop_
_entity_poly.entity_id
_entity_poly.type
_entity_poly.pdbx_seq_one_letter_code
_entity_poly.pdbx_strand_id
1 'polypeptide(L)'
;MRTIGAYVRARIDQDTKERAAEALEAMGLSISDAIRLLMRRIADERCLPFGMKVPNAITHEAMTELEAGKGQRFDSVDTLMADLNADDWAGYRECHIKPDLLLIYRKPDEETLRLARLGSHGELFD
;
A
#
# COMPACT_ATOMS: atom_id res chain seq x y z
N MET A 1 -14.68 -17.90 -23.94
CA MET A 1 -15.08 -18.21 -22.56
C MET A 1 -15.99 -17.07 -22.09
N ARG A 2 -17.28 -17.32 -21.82
CA ARG A 2 -18.20 -16.29 -21.32
C ARG A 2 -17.77 -15.95 -19.89
N THR A 3 -17.25 -14.75 -19.67
CA THR A 3 -16.95 -14.29 -18.32
C THR A 3 -18.26 -14.15 -17.56
N ILE A 4 -18.47 -15.01 -16.56
CA ILE A 4 -19.56 -14.88 -15.60
C ILE A 4 -19.26 -13.60 -14.81
N GLY A 5 -20.24 -12.71 -14.67
CA GLY A 5 -20.03 -11.47 -13.92
C GLY A 5 -19.59 -11.78 -12.48
N ALA A 6 -18.46 -11.23 -12.06
CA ALA A 6 -17.98 -11.31 -10.68
C ALA A 6 -18.40 -10.03 -9.92
N TYR A 7 -18.77 -10.19 -8.65
CA TYR A 7 -19.18 -9.07 -7.79
C TYR A 7 -18.05 -8.66 -6.85
N VAL A 8 -17.83 -7.36 -6.71
CA VAL A 8 -16.93 -6.78 -5.71
C VAL A 8 -17.81 -6.24 -4.58
N ARG A 9 -17.51 -6.63 -3.33
CA ARG A 9 -18.17 -6.12 -2.12
C ARG A 9 -17.11 -5.70 -1.12
N ALA A 10 -17.25 -4.52 -0.57
CA ALA A 10 -16.42 -4.02 0.52
C ALA A 10 -17.32 -3.31 1.53
N ARG A 11 -17.02 -3.50 2.81
CA ARG A 11 -17.70 -2.79 3.89
C ARG A 11 -17.07 -1.41 4.05
N ILE A 12 -17.90 -0.38 4.06
CA ILE A 12 -17.53 1.00 4.37
C ILE A 12 -18.60 1.60 5.27
N ASP A 13 -18.27 2.67 6.00
CA ASP A 13 -19.26 3.41 6.75
C ASP A 13 -20.23 4.16 5.81
N GLN A 14 -21.41 4.47 6.34
CA GLN A 14 -22.49 5.04 5.56
C GLN A 14 -22.18 6.47 5.08
N ASP A 15 -21.52 7.29 5.90
CA ASP A 15 -21.14 8.68 5.54
C ASP A 15 -20.19 8.69 4.34
N THR A 16 -19.15 7.86 4.38
CA THR A 16 -18.20 7.70 3.28
C THR A 16 -18.91 7.27 2.00
N LYS A 17 -19.85 6.32 2.09
CA LYS A 17 -20.61 5.84 0.95
C LYS A 17 -21.43 6.94 0.29
N GLU A 18 -22.15 7.72 1.10
CA GLU A 18 -23.04 8.78 0.62
C GLU A 18 -22.25 9.90 -0.05
N ARG A 19 -21.19 10.39 0.62
CA ARG A 19 -20.33 11.45 0.08
C ARG A 19 -19.61 11.04 -1.21
N ALA A 20 -19.15 9.78 -1.28
CA ALA A 20 -18.53 9.26 -2.50
C ALA A 20 -19.55 9.11 -3.64
N ALA A 21 -20.78 8.70 -3.34
CA ALA A 21 -21.85 8.56 -4.33
C ALA A 21 -22.18 9.92 -4.96
N GLU A 22 -22.39 10.96 -4.14
CA GLU A 22 -22.70 12.31 -4.59
C GLU A 22 -21.57 12.89 -5.46
N ALA A 23 -20.31 12.74 -5.01
CA ALA A 23 -19.16 13.22 -5.77
C ALA A 23 -19.02 12.53 -7.14
N LEU A 24 -19.24 11.21 -7.21
CA LEU A 24 -19.18 10.45 -8.46
C LEU A 24 -20.34 10.80 -9.39
N GLU A 25 -21.54 11.00 -8.85
CA GLU A 25 -22.72 11.41 -9.63
C GLU A 25 -22.52 12.78 -10.26
N ALA A 26 -21.93 13.74 -9.53
CA ALA A 26 -21.55 15.05 -10.07
C ALA A 26 -20.52 14.95 -11.22
N MET A 27 -19.74 13.87 -11.26
CA MET A 27 -18.81 13.55 -12.36
C MET A 27 -19.46 12.72 -13.49
N GLY A 28 -20.75 12.35 -13.36
CA GLY A 28 -21.46 11.50 -14.32
C GLY A 28 -21.10 10.01 -14.23
N LEU A 29 -20.62 9.55 -13.07
CA LEU A 29 -20.20 8.17 -12.84
C LEU A 29 -21.03 7.52 -11.73
N SER A 30 -21.34 6.23 -11.88
CA SER A 30 -21.83 5.43 -10.76
C SER A 30 -20.67 4.92 -9.89
N ILE A 31 -20.95 4.53 -8.64
CA ILE A 31 -20.00 3.79 -7.79
C ILE A 31 -19.42 2.58 -8.53
N SER A 32 -20.27 1.86 -9.26
CA SER A 32 -19.86 0.68 -10.03
C SER A 32 -18.94 1.03 -11.21
N ASP A 33 -19.07 2.20 -11.83
CA ASP A 33 -18.13 2.67 -12.86
C ASP A 33 -16.77 2.95 -12.24
N ALA A 34 -16.75 3.69 -11.12
CA ALA A 34 -15.52 4.03 -10.40
C ALA A 34 -14.76 2.79 -9.92
N ILE A 35 -15.45 1.82 -9.32
CA ILE A 35 -14.85 0.54 -8.89
C ILE A 35 -14.28 -0.23 -10.10
N ARG A 36 -15.01 -0.29 -11.22
CA ARG A 36 -14.50 -0.96 -12.43
C ARG A 36 -13.27 -0.30 -13.01
N LEU A 37 -13.21 1.04 -13.01
CA LEU A 37 -12.03 1.78 -13.48
C LEU A 37 -10.84 1.56 -12.55
N LEU A 38 -11.05 1.61 -11.23
CA LEU A 38 -10.03 1.32 -10.23
C LEU A 38 -9.44 -0.08 -10.42
N MET A 39 -10.30 -1.11 -10.53
CA MET A 39 -9.84 -2.50 -10.70
C MET A 39 -9.04 -2.71 -12.00
N ARG A 40 -9.44 -2.08 -13.11
CA ARG A 40 -8.67 -2.14 -14.37
C ARG A 40 -7.31 -1.48 -14.21
N ARG A 41 -7.27 -0.29 -13.62
CA ARG A 41 -6.03 0.45 -13.44
C ARG A 41 -5.04 -0.29 -12.54
N ILE A 42 -5.52 -0.91 -11.47
CA ILE A 42 -4.68 -1.78 -10.61
C ILE A 42 -4.16 -2.99 -11.40
N ALA A 43 -5.00 -3.63 -12.23
CA ALA A 43 -4.60 -4.78 -13.02
C ALA A 43 -3.51 -4.44 -14.06
N ASP A 44 -3.63 -3.27 -14.71
CA ASP A 44 -2.73 -2.84 -15.78
C ASP A 44 -1.45 -2.19 -15.23
N GLU A 45 -1.56 -1.31 -14.22
CA GLU A 45 -0.44 -0.50 -13.70
C GLU A 45 0.22 -1.14 -12.47
N ARG A 46 -0.38 -2.17 -11.88
CA ARG A 46 0.11 -2.87 -10.67
C ARG A 46 0.36 -1.95 -9.47
N CYS A 47 -0.39 -0.85 -9.40
CA CYS A 47 -0.32 0.13 -8.30
C CYS A 47 -1.69 0.75 -8.02
N LEU A 48 -1.84 1.41 -6.88
CA LEU A 48 -3.03 2.18 -6.56
C LEU A 48 -2.98 3.55 -7.26
N PRO A 49 -4.11 4.05 -7.83
CA PRO A 49 -4.12 5.26 -8.64
C PRO A 49 -4.09 6.57 -7.85
N PHE A 50 -4.01 6.49 -6.51
CA PHE A 50 -3.77 7.63 -5.65
C PHE A 50 -2.42 7.42 -4.94
N GLY A 51 -1.60 8.47 -4.91
CA GLY A 51 -0.45 8.47 -4.01
C GLY A 51 -0.96 8.52 -2.57
N MET A 52 -0.64 7.52 -1.75
CA MET A 52 -0.89 7.59 -0.31
C MET A 52 -0.07 8.75 0.28
N LYS A 53 -0.70 9.91 0.47
CA LYS A 53 -0.09 11.11 1.04
C LYS A 53 -0.07 11.09 2.57
N VAL A 54 0.45 10.04 3.19
CA VAL A 54 0.89 10.16 4.59
C VAL A 54 2.07 9.21 4.78
N PRO A 55 3.32 9.68 4.61
CA PRO A 55 4.41 9.13 5.41
C PRO A 55 3.94 9.24 6.86
N ASN A 56 3.83 8.11 7.55
CA ASN A 56 3.54 8.15 8.97
C ASN A 56 4.71 8.87 9.68
N ALA A 57 4.49 9.38 10.90
CA ALA A 57 5.52 10.14 11.61
C ALA A 57 6.86 9.40 11.70
N ILE A 58 6.81 8.06 11.78
CA ILE A 58 7.97 7.17 11.81
C ILE A 58 8.77 7.25 10.50
N THR A 59 8.11 7.24 9.33
CA THR A 59 8.78 7.39 8.02
C THR A 59 9.44 8.76 7.90
N HIS A 60 8.81 9.83 8.39
CA HIS A 60 9.39 11.17 8.32
C HIS A 60 10.60 11.33 9.25
N GLU A 61 10.54 10.77 10.46
CA GLU A 61 11.67 10.75 11.40
C GLU A 61 12.83 9.91 10.87
N ALA A 62 12.55 8.72 10.30
CA ALA A 62 13.56 7.87 9.69
C ALA A 62 14.27 8.55 8.50
N MET A 63 13.52 9.23 7.62
CA MET A 63 14.10 10.02 6.52
C MET A 63 14.98 11.15 7.04
N THR A 64 14.53 11.86 8.08
CA THR A 64 15.31 12.94 8.70
C THR A 64 16.59 12.40 9.37
N GLU A 65 16.53 11.20 9.96
CA GLU A 65 17.66 10.53 10.61
C GLU A 65 18.72 10.07 9.60
N LEU A 66 18.27 9.49 8.48
CA LEU A 66 19.14 9.10 7.36
C LEU A 66 19.80 10.32 6.71
N GLU A 67 19.04 11.40 6.44
CA GLU A 67 19.58 12.66 5.89
C GLU A 67 20.57 13.33 6.86
N ALA A 68 20.36 13.20 8.17
CA ALA A 68 21.29 13.65 9.19
C ALA A 68 22.55 12.75 9.33
N GLY A 69 22.67 11.69 8.52
CA GLY A 69 23.82 10.80 8.49
C GLY A 69 23.91 9.82 9.66
N LYS A 70 22.81 9.62 10.39
CA LYS A 70 22.74 8.76 11.58
C LYS A 70 22.34 7.31 11.27
N GLY A 71 22.10 6.99 10.00
CA GLY A 71 21.85 5.62 9.56
C GLY A 71 23.00 4.66 9.91
N GLN A 72 22.64 3.43 10.24
CA GLN A 72 23.60 2.36 10.48
C GLN A 72 24.36 2.04 9.18
N ARG A 73 25.69 1.92 9.28
CA ARG A 73 26.55 1.54 8.16
C ARG A 73 26.97 0.10 8.34
N PHE A 74 26.95 -0.65 7.26
CA PHE A 74 27.40 -2.03 7.21
C PHE A 74 28.63 -2.12 6.31
N ASP A 75 29.57 -2.99 6.70
CA ASP A 75 30.85 -3.16 6.00
C ASP A 75 30.73 -4.04 4.75
N SER A 76 29.65 -4.83 4.62
CA SER A 76 29.34 -5.60 3.43
C SER A 76 27.84 -5.81 3.23
N VAL A 77 27.46 -6.09 1.97
CA VAL A 77 26.08 -6.45 1.60
C VAL A 77 25.60 -7.70 2.34
N ASP A 78 26.51 -8.66 2.59
CA ASP A 78 26.17 -9.89 3.33
C ASP A 78 25.82 -9.59 4.81
N THR A 79 26.47 -8.59 5.43
CA THR A 79 26.17 -8.22 6.82
C THR A 79 24.86 -7.45 6.94
N LEU A 80 24.58 -6.59 5.96
CA LEU A 80 23.29 -5.90 5.82
C LEU A 80 22.14 -6.91 5.71
N MET A 81 22.27 -7.87 4.77
CA MET A 81 21.26 -8.89 4.52
C MET A 81 21.03 -9.83 5.73
N ALA A 82 22.05 -10.10 6.53
CA ALA A 82 21.90 -10.91 7.74
C ALA A 82 21.08 -10.20 8.84
N ASP A 83 21.24 -8.87 8.98
CA ASP A 83 20.51 -8.06 9.96
C ASP A 83 19.02 -7.92 9.58
N LEU A 84 18.72 -7.71 8.30
CA LEU A 84 17.35 -7.56 7.79
C LEU A 84 16.50 -8.82 7.89
N ASN A 85 17.14 -9.97 7.67
CA ASN A 85 16.49 -11.28 7.69
C ASN A 85 16.35 -11.83 9.12
N ALA A 86 16.77 -11.10 10.16
CA ALA A 86 16.63 -11.52 11.55
C ALA A 86 15.19 -11.37 12.09
N ASP A 87 14.34 -10.59 11.43
CA ASP A 87 12.91 -10.45 11.78
C ASP A 87 12.05 -11.53 11.06
N ASP A 88 11.23 -12.26 11.81
CA ASP A 88 10.33 -13.31 11.27
C ASP A 88 9.10 -12.66 10.60
N TRP A 89 9.17 -12.48 9.27
CA TRP A 89 8.13 -11.86 8.44
C TRP A 89 6.98 -12.81 8.04
N ALA A 90 6.83 -13.96 8.70
CA ALA A 90 5.78 -14.93 8.40
C ALA A 90 4.37 -14.31 8.47
N GLY A 91 3.67 -14.31 7.33
CA GLY A 91 2.28 -13.81 7.22
C GLY A 91 2.13 -12.33 6.86
N TYR A 92 3.24 -11.60 6.68
CA TYR A 92 3.21 -10.27 6.07
C TYR A 92 3.16 -10.37 4.54
N ARG A 93 2.56 -9.36 3.91
CA ARG A 93 2.37 -9.23 2.46
C ARG A 93 2.88 -7.86 2.02
N GLU A 94 3.38 -7.78 0.80
CA GLU A 94 3.86 -6.55 0.19
C GLU A 94 2.97 -6.08 -0.96
N CYS A 95 2.85 -4.77 -1.15
CA CYS A 95 2.18 -4.17 -2.30
C CYS A 95 2.95 -2.95 -2.78
N HIS A 96 3.26 -2.89 -4.07
CA HIS A 96 3.89 -1.72 -4.69
C HIS A 96 2.84 -0.63 -4.90
N ILE A 97 3.02 0.50 -4.23
CA ILE A 97 2.18 1.70 -4.38
C ILE A 97 2.77 2.65 -5.43
N LYS A 98 4.10 2.64 -5.58
CA LYS A 98 4.86 3.32 -6.65
C LYS A 98 5.98 2.38 -7.12
N PRO A 99 6.68 2.69 -8.24
CA PRO A 99 7.80 1.87 -8.71
C PRO A 99 8.81 1.54 -7.61
N ASP A 100 9.00 2.47 -6.68
CA ASP A 100 9.89 2.33 -5.54
C ASP A 100 9.22 2.68 -4.20
N LEU A 101 7.96 2.28 -3.99
CA LEU A 101 7.29 2.42 -2.70
C LEU A 101 6.50 1.15 -2.41
N LEU A 102 6.91 0.45 -1.37
CA LEU A 102 6.37 -0.80 -0.88
C LEU A 102 5.56 -0.58 0.40
N LEU A 103 4.40 -1.21 0.43
CA LEU A 103 3.51 -1.32 1.56
C LEU A 103 3.64 -2.71 2.14
N ILE A 104 4.24 -2.85 3.32
CA ILE A 104 4.24 -4.10 4.08
C ILE A 104 3.06 -4.06 5.03
N TYR A 105 2.17 -5.03 4.89
CA TYR A 105 0.96 -5.14 5.71
C TYR A 105 0.68 -6.59 6.04
N ARG A 106 -0.06 -6.81 7.11
CA ARG A 106 -0.65 -8.13 7.41
C ARG A 106 -2.16 -8.04 7.38
N LYS A 107 -2.79 -9.12 6.98
CA LYS A 107 -4.24 -9.25 6.93
C LYS A 107 -4.66 -10.29 7.98
N PRO A 108 -4.93 -9.89 9.25
CA PRO A 108 -5.29 -10.82 10.32
C PRO A 108 -6.65 -11.51 10.09
N ASP A 109 -7.56 -10.85 9.37
CA ASP A 109 -8.88 -11.32 8.99
C ASP A 109 -9.31 -10.71 7.64
N GLU A 110 -10.44 -11.13 7.09
CA GLU A 110 -10.87 -10.69 5.75
C GLU A 110 -11.17 -9.19 5.63
N GLU A 111 -11.45 -8.51 6.74
CA GLU A 111 -11.94 -7.13 6.78
C GLU A 111 -10.87 -6.13 7.22
N THR A 112 -9.81 -6.59 7.87
CA THR A 112 -8.79 -5.73 8.48
C THR A 112 -7.47 -5.80 7.75
N LEU A 113 -6.92 -4.64 7.39
CA LEU A 113 -5.53 -4.48 6.95
C LEU A 113 -4.75 -3.78 8.05
N ARG A 114 -3.70 -4.42 8.55
CA ARG A 114 -2.79 -3.84 9.52
C ARG A 114 -1.48 -3.48 8.83
N LEU A 115 -1.22 -2.19 8.73
CA LEU A 115 0.05 -1.66 8.22
C LEU A 115 1.20 -2.06 9.15
N ALA A 116 2.27 -2.61 8.57
CA ALA A 116 3.50 -2.93 9.28
C ALA A 116 4.56 -1.87 8.99
N ARG A 117 4.90 -1.66 7.72
CA ARG A 117 5.85 -0.63 7.25
C ARG A 117 5.45 -0.09 5.88
N LEU A 118 5.88 1.13 5.56
CA LEU A 118 5.73 1.76 4.26
C LEU A 118 7.05 2.46 3.93
N GLY A 119 7.69 2.11 2.82
CA GLY A 119 9.01 2.64 2.43
C GLY A 119 9.42 2.21 1.02
N SER A 120 10.51 2.71 0.50
CA SER A 120 11.09 2.25 -0.78
C SER A 120 11.73 0.86 -0.68
N HIS A 121 12.14 0.26 -1.80
CA HIS A 121 12.82 -1.04 -1.74
C HIS A 121 14.09 -0.98 -0.89
N GLY A 122 14.84 0.12 -0.98
CA GLY A 122 16.03 0.37 -0.15
C GLY A 122 15.75 0.83 1.27
N GLU A 123 14.48 0.90 1.70
CA GLU A 123 14.11 1.20 3.10
C GLU A 123 13.43 0.00 3.78
N LEU A 124 13.05 -1.02 3.01
CA LEU A 124 12.30 -2.19 3.48
C LEU A 124 13.05 -3.51 3.32
N PHE A 125 14.01 -3.57 2.41
CA PHE A 125 14.84 -4.74 2.13
C PHE A 125 16.34 -4.43 2.17
N ASP A 126 16.72 -3.28 2.74
CA ASP A 126 18.07 -2.89 3.16
C ASP A 126 18.03 -2.53 4.67
#